data_AF-A0A448KG39-F1
#
_entry.id   AF-A0A448KG39-F1
#
_cell.length_a   1.000
_cell.length_b   1.000
_cell.length_c   1.000
_cell.angle_alpha   90.00
_cell.angle_beta   90.00
_cell.angle_gamma   90.00
#
_symmetry.space_group_name_H-M   'P 1'
#
loop_
_entity.id
_entity.type
_entity.pdbx_description
1 polymer ?
#
loop_
_entity_poly.entity_id
_entity_poly.type
_entity_poly.pdbx_seq_one_letter_code
_entity_poly.pdbx_strand_id
1 'polypeptide(L)'
;MTTIGSLSPTHWYNLAADFPEPLPPALHPATREPLRAEDLEALFPRALIDQEMSTERFIAIPEPVREVYAKWRPSPLIRADRLERALGTKARIFYKYEGVSPAGSHKPNTAIAQAWYNAQEGTTRLTTETGAGQWGASLALACSLFGMTCEVWQVRSSYEAKPYRRYQMEVYGSTCHSSPSELTEAGRAILAKDPQTTGSLGMAISEAVEVAVAHQDVHYALGSVLNHVMLHQTVIGQEAIAQLVQAGVEQPDVVFGCAGGGSNLAGLGFPFIGRNLTEGTSSRVVACEPAACPTITQGEYRYDYGDVAGMTPLLKMYTLGADFVPPAIHAGGLRYHGMAPMVSHAVDQGLMDAVAVPQDEAFAAGLIFARSEGVIPAPESTHAVAAAVEHARQAGQGETILIGLSGNGVLDLPAYEAYL
;
A
#
# COMPACT_ATOMS: atom_id res chain seq x y z
N MET A 1 12.22 22.30 12.82
CA MET A 1 11.82 21.50 14.00
C MET A 1 13.07 20.83 14.51
N THR A 2 13.40 20.94 15.80
CA THR A 2 14.56 20.21 16.36
C THR A 2 14.17 18.74 16.50
N THR A 3 14.60 17.89 15.57
CA THR A 3 14.40 16.44 15.67
C THR A 3 15.27 15.88 16.79
N ILE A 4 14.64 15.39 17.86
CA ILE A 4 15.28 14.51 18.84
C ILE A 4 15.67 13.24 18.08
N GLY A 5 16.94 12.79 18.20
CA GLY A 5 17.52 11.73 17.39
C GLY A 5 16.57 10.56 17.14
N SER A 6 16.10 10.43 15.90
CA SER A 6 15.14 9.40 15.50
C SER A 6 15.90 8.14 15.08
N LEU A 7 15.47 6.97 15.56
CA LEU A 7 15.91 5.65 15.08
C LEU A 7 15.40 5.35 13.65
N SER A 8 14.81 6.33 12.96
CA SER A 8 14.30 6.15 11.60
C SER A 8 15.45 5.85 10.62
N PRO A 9 15.24 4.93 9.67
CA PRO A 9 16.22 4.63 8.63
C PRO A 9 16.69 5.89 7.89
N THR A 10 17.95 5.87 7.44
CA THR A 10 18.53 6.90 6.57
C THR A 10 18.43 6.54 5.10
N HIS A 11 18.13 5.28 4.78
CA HIS A 11 18.00 4.75 3.43
C HIS A 11 16.77 3.86 3.35
N TRP A 12 16.09 3.92 2.22
CA TRP A 12 15.16 2.87 1.80
C TRP A 12 15.94 1.65 1.29
N TYR A 13 15.32 0.48 1.37
CA TYR A 13 15.86 -0.79 0.91
C TYR A 13 15.14 -1.23 -0.36
N ASN A 14 15.91 -1.67 -1.36
CA ASN A 14 15.37 -2.09 -2.64
C ASN A 14 15.62 -3.59 -2.86
N LEU A 15 14.56 -4.39 -2.80
CA LEU A 15 14.66 -5.83 -3.05
C LEU A 15 15.07 -6.15 -4.50
N ALA A 16 14.90 -5.21 -5.45
CA ALA A 16 15.32 -5.39 -6.84
C ALA A 16 16.82 -5.73 -6.96
N ALA A 17 17.64 -5.26 -6.01
CA ALA A 17 19.08 -5.52 -5.98
C ALA A 17 19.46 -6.95 -5.57
N ASP A 18 18.56 -7.67 -4.92
CA ASP A 18 18.85 -8.96 -4.27
C ASP A 18 18.02 -10.12 -4.85
N PHE A 19 17.06 -9.87 -5.76
CA PHE A 19 16.32 -10.96 -6.41
C PHE A 19 17.26 -11.94 -7.13
N PRO A 20 17.07 -13.26 -6.95
CA PRO A 20 17.78 -14.30 -7.70
C PRO A 20 17.73 -14.13 -9.23
N GLU A 21 16.56 -13.78 -9.76
CA GLU A 21 16.42 -13.37 -11.17
C GLU A 21 15.88 -11.93 -11.23
N PRO A 22 16.37 -11.08 -12.15
CA PRO A 22 15.91 -9.71 -12.28
C PRO A 22 14.40 -9.60 -12.53
N LEU A 23 13.80 -8.49 -12.10
CA LEU A 23 12.41 -8.21 -12.45
C LEU A 23 12.22 -8.15 -13.97
N PRO A 24 11.12 -8.72 -14.50
CA PRO A 24 10.69 -8.45 -15.86
C PRO A 24 10.44 -6.95 -16.05
N PRO A 25 10.88 -6.35 -17.17
CA PRO A 25 10.68 -4.92 -17.40
C PRO A 25 9.20 -4.64 -17.62
N ALA A 26 8.76 -3.45 -17.23
CA ALA A 26 7.48 -2.91 -17.67
C ALA A 26 7.52 -2.63 -19.18
N LEU A 27 6.39 -2.77 -19.87
CA LEU A 27 6.29 -2.62 -21.32
C LEU A 27 5.44 -1.41 -21.68
N HIS A 28 5.85 -0.70 -22.74
CA HIS A 28 5.11 0.42 -23.28
C HIS A 28 3.73 -0.02 -23.79
N PRO A 29 2.64 0.69 -23.46
CA PRO A 29 1.26 0.24 -23.71
C PRO A 29 0.94 0.01 -25.20
N ALA A 30 1.50 0.83 -26.09
CA ALA A 30 1.32 0.71 -27.54
C ALA A 30 2.29 -0.26 -28.24
N THR A 31 3.61 -0.09 -28.04
CA THR A 31 4.62 -0.86 -28.77
C THR A 31 4.87 -2.25 -28.17
N ARG A 32 4.55 -2.45 -26.89
CA ARG A 32 4.88 -3.66 -26.10
C ARG A 32 6.37 -3.94 -25.97
N GLU A 33 7.21 -2.96 -26.29
CA GLU A 33 8.65 -2.99 -26.02
C GLU A 33 8.94 -2.52 -24.57
N PRO A 34 10.10 -2.88 -23.98
CA PRO A 34 10.50 -2.38 -22.67
C PRO A 34 10.42 -0.86 -22.56
N LEU A 35 9.83 -0.36 -21.48
CA LEU A 35 9.75 1.07 -21.18
C LEU A 35 11.15 1.68 -21.03
N ARG A 36 11.26 2.93 -21.47
CA ARG A 36 12.41 3.80 -21.20
C ARG A 36 12.01 4.89 -20.22
N ALA A 37 12.99 5.53 -19.61
CA ALA A 37 12.76 6.62 -18.65
C ALA A 37 11.92 7.75 -19.27
N GLU A 38 12.19 8.10 -20.53
CA GLU A 38 11.52 9.18 -21.25
C GLU A 38 10.01 8.91 -21.45
N ASP A 39 9.61 7.64 -21.45
CA ASP A 39 8.21 7.25 -21.61
C ASP A 39 7.38 7.53 -20.33
N LEU A 40 8.02 7.85 -19.21
CA LEU A 40 7.40 8.13 -17.90
C LEU A 40 7.44 9.62 -17.50
N GLU A 41 8.22 10.45 -18.19
CA GLU A 41 8.46 11.86 -17.84
C GLU A 41 7.20 12.74 -17.91
N ALA A 42 6.16 12.30 -18.62
CA ALA A 42 4.87 12.99 -18.64
C ALA A 42 4.05 12.82 -17.35
N LEU A 43 4.36 11.82 -16.53
CA LEU A 43 3.59 11.47 -15.34
C LEU A 43 4.36 11.68 -14.05
N PHE A 44 5.67 11.47 -14.08
CA PHE A 44 6.51 11.42 -12.90
C PHE A 44 7.74 12.34 -13.03
N PRO A 45 8.18 12.94 -11.92
CA PRO A 45 9.45 13.66 -11.85
C PRO A 45 10.62 12.68 -12.06
N ARG A 46 11.74 13.17 -12.59
CA ARG A 46 12.90 12.36 -12.95
C ARG A 46 13.42 11.54 -11.79
N ALA A 47 13.46 12.13 -10.59
CA ALA A 47 13.93 11.43 -9.40
C ALA A 47 13.08 10.21 -9.01
N LEU A 48 11.78 10.19 -9.32
CA LEU A 48 10.93 9.00 -9.09
C LEU A 48 11.10 7.97 -10.22
N ILE A 49 11.32 8.41 -11.45
CA ILE A 49 11.62 7.53 -12.59
C ILE A 49 12.93 6.77 -12.36
N ASP A 50 13.97 7.49 -11.92
CA ASP A 50 15.27 6.88 -11.62
C ASP A 50 15.14 5.82 -10.50
N GLN A 51 14.27 6.06 -9.51
CA GLN A 51 13.98 5.07 -8.46
C GLN A 51 13.17 3.88 -8.96
N GLU A 52 12.19 4.11 -9.83
CA GLU A 52 11.35 3.05 -10.41
C GLU A 52 12.18 2.03 -11.20
N MET A 53 13.24 2.51 -11.86
CA MET A 53 14.15 1.72 -12.67
C MET A 53 15.42 1.28 -11.92
N SER A 54 15.56 1.64 -10.64
CA SER A 54 16.79 1.41 -9.89
C SER A 54 16.95 -0.05 -9.47
N THR A 55 18.18 -0.54 -9.59
CA THR A 55 18.66 -1.80 -8.98
C THR A 55 19.66 -1.54 -7.85
N GLU A 56 19.79 -0.30 -7.39
CA GLU A 56 20.63 0.01 -6.22
C GLU A 56 19.96 -0.49 -4.95
N ARG A 57 20.70 -1.22 -4.11
CA ARG A 57 20.18 -1.85 -2.88
C ARG A 57 19.66 -0.84 -1.86
N PHE A 58 20.31 0.32 -1.74
CA PHE A 58 19.96 1.33 -0.76
C PHE A 58 19.89 2.69 -1.43
N ILE A 59 18.74 3.36 -1.26
CA ILE A 59 18.51 4.70 -1.78
C ILE A 59 18.34 5.63 -0.59
N ALA A 60 19.15 6.69 -0.53
CA ALA A 60 19.13 7.62 0.60
C ALA A 60 17.77 8.33 0.72
N ILE A 61 17.26 8.40 1.95
CA ILE A 61 16.04 9.16 2.24
C ILE A 61 16.44 10.63 2.36
N PRO A 62 15.88 11.54 1.55
CA PRO A 62 16.20 12.96 1.64
C PRO A 62 15.91 13.52 3.04
N GLU A 63 16.77 14.40 3.55
CA GLU A 63 16.61 14.96 4.89
C GLU A 63 15.24 15.62 5.11
N PRO A 64 14.66 16.41 4.17
CA PRO A 64 13.32 16.97 4.35
C PRO A 64 12.21 15.90 4.48
N VAL A 65 12.36 14.76 3.80
CA VAL A 65 11.44 13.63 3.93
C VAL A 65 11.58 13.00 5.33
N ARG A 66 12.82 12.83 5.82
CA ARG A 66 13.10 12.31 7.17
C ARG A 66 12.57 13.23 8.27
N GLU A 67 12.69 14.55 8.10
CA GLU A 67 12.15 15.55 9.02
C GLU A 67 10.62 15.44 9.16
N VAL A 68 9.91 15.17 8.04
CA VAL A 68 8.47 14.93 8.07
C VAL A 68 8.14 13.58 8.70
N TYR A 69 8.86 12.51 8.33
CA TYR A 69 8.69 11.18 8.94
C TYR A 69 8.83 11.23 10.46
N ALA A 70 9.78 12.00 10.99
CA ALA A 70 10.03 12.12 12.43
C ALA A 70 8.81 12.60 13.25
N LYS A 71 7.74 13.10 12.60
CA LYS A 71 6.48 13.42 13.26
C LYS A 71 5.71 12.20 13.78
N TRP A 72 5.91 11.01 13.20
CA TRP A 72 5.26 9.77 13.66
C TRP A 72 6.15 8.51 13.57
N ARG A 73 7.34 8.61 12.95
CA ARG A 73 8.30 7.51 12.80
C ARG A 73 9.46 7.60 13.80
N PRO A 74 9.98 6.45 14.29
CA PRO A 74 9.57 5.10 13.93
C PRO A 74 8.18 4.75 14.49
N SER A 75 7.39 4.00 13.71
CA SER A 75 6.07 3.56 14.20
C SER A 75 6.24 2.48 15.28
N PRO A 76 5.30 2.31 16.22
CA PRO A 76 5.45 1.33 17.29
C PRO A 76 5.50 -0.11 16.77
N LEU A 77 6.41 -0.90 17.35
CA LEU A 77 6.33 -2.36 17.38
C LEU A 77 5.82 -2.76 18.77
N ILE A 78 4.70 -3.48 18.83
CA ILE A 78 4.03 -3.78 20.09
C ILE A 78 3.88 -5.29 20.23
N ARG A 79 4.17 -5.82 21.43
CA ARG A 79 3.88 -7.22 21.77
C ARG A 79 2.42 -7.36 22.21
N ALA A 80 1.69 -8.28 21.57
CA ALA A 80 0.27 -8.49 21.76
C ALA A 80 -0.03 -9.52 22.86
N ASP A 81 0.49 -9.30 24.08
CA ASP A 81 0.36 -10.25 25.20
C ASP A 81 -1.11 -10.56 25.56
N ARG A 82 -2.05 -9.64 25.31
CA ARG A 82 -3.48 -9.87 25.57
C ARG A 82 -4.08 -10.76 24.49
N LEU A 83 -3.74 -10.55 23.22
CA LEU A 83 -4.10 -11.43 22.13
C LEU A 83 -3.52 -12.83 22.32
N GLU A 84 -2.25 -12.95 22.73
CA GLU A 84 -1.62 -14.22 23.08
C GLU A 84 -2.47 -15.00 24.10
N ARG A 85 -2.89 -14.32 25.19
CA ARG A 85 -3.77 -14.90 26.22
C ARG A 85 -5.16 -15.24 25.71
N ALA A 86 -5.76 -14.38 24.87
CA ALA A 86 -7.09 -14.60 24.31
C ALA A 86 -7.13 -15.82 23.38
N LEU A 87 -6.03 -16.11 22.68
CA LEU A 87 -5.89 -17.28 21.81
C LEU A 87 -5.42 -18.54 22.55
N GLY A 88 -4.95 -18.41 23.79
CA GLY A 88 -4.32 -19.51 24.53
C GLY A 88 -3.02 -20.01 23.91
N THR A 89 -2.39 -19.19 23.06
CA THR A 89 -1.16 -19.56 22.34
C THR A 89 0.08 -19.36 23.21
N LYS A 90 1.13 -20.12 22.91
CA LYS A 90 2.47 -19.96 23.47
C LYS A 90 3.45 -19.29 22.51
N ALA A 91 2.98 -18.91 21.32
CA ALA A 91 3.74 -18.05 20.40
C ALA A 91 3.82 -16.63 20.95
N ARG A 92 4.89 -15.92 20.59
CA ARG A 92 5.05 -14.49 20.81
C ARG A 92 4.47 -13.75 19.62
N ILE A 93 3.49 -12.88 19.82
CA ILE A 93 2.87 -12.12 18.74
C ILE A 93 3.29 -10.66 18.87
N PHE A 94 3.86 -10.12 17.80
CA PHE A 94 4.16 -8.70 17.64
C PHE A 94 3.33 -8.12 16.50
N TYR A 95 3.00 -6.83 16.59
CA TYR A 95 2.45 -6.10 15.46
C TYR A 95 3.16 -4.77 15.25
N LYS A 96 3.43 -4.46 13.98
CA LYS A 96 3.99 -3.18 13.54
C LYS A 96 2.83 -2.25 13.19
N TYR A 97 2.62 -1.21 14.00
CA TYR A 97 1.41 -0.37 13.94
C TYR A 97 1.61 0.89 13.11
N GLU A 98 1.26 0.83 11.82
CA GLU A 98 1.35 1.96 10.89
C GLU A 98 0.15 2.93 10.98
N GLY A 99 -0.90 2.55 11.72
CA GLY A 99 -2.09 3.39 11.93
C GLY A 99 -1.88 4.62 12.82
N VAL A 100 -0.67 4.83 13.35
CA VAL A 100 -0.29 6.03 14.13
C VAL A 100 -0.04 7.26 13.27
N SER A 101 0.13 7.11 11.95
CA SER A 101 0.39 8.23 11.07
C SER A 101 -0.79 9.21 11.06
N PRO A 102 -0.59 10.49 10.69
CA PRO A 102 -1.68 11.47 10.68
C PRO A 102 -2.86 11.09 9.76
N ALA A 103 -2.59 10.33 8.69
CA ALA A 103 -3.62 9.79 7.79
C ALA A 103 -4.18 8.42 8.23
N GLY A 104 -3.69 7.86 9.33
CA GLY A 104 -4.15 6.61 9.92
C GLY A 104 -3.76 5.34 9.16
N SER A 105 -2.70 5.37 8.35
CA SER A 105 -2.18 4.20 7.61
C SER A 105 -0.70 4.34 7.23
N HIS A 106 -0.13 3.33 6.58
CA HIS A 106 1.24 3.35 6.02
C HIS A 106 1.42 4.29 4.82
N LYS A 107 0.34 4.75 4.20
CA LYS A 107 0.39 5.48 2.93
C LYS A 107 1.15 6.83 2.95
N PRO A 108 1.22 7.58 4.06
CA PRO A 108 2.07 8.77 4.13
C PRO A 108 3.55 8.51 3.84
N ASN A 109 4.07 7.30 4.05
CA ASN A 109 5.48 6.99 3.76
C ASN A 109 5.81 7.34 2.30
N THR A 110 5.12 6.75 1.32
CA THR A 110 5.33 7.13 -0.09
C THR A 110 4.79 8.51 -0.45
N ALA A 111 3.69 8.96 0.18
CA ALA A 111 3.06 10.24 -0.18
C ALA A 111 4.01 11.42 0.06
N ILE A 112 4.69 11.44 1.21
CA ILE A 112 5.66 12.49 1.56
C ILE A 112 6.83 12.49 0.56
N ALA A 113 7.40 11.32 0.25
CA ALA A 113 8.50 11.23 -0.70
C ALA A 113 8.08 11.74 -2.09
N GLN A 114 6.94 11.25 -2.61
CA GLN A 114 6.45 11.66 -3.92
C GLN A 114 6.16 13.16 -3.99
N ALA A 115 5.46 13.73 -2.99
CA ALA A 115 5.19 15.16 -2.95
C ALA A 115 6.48 15.99 -2.88
N TRP A 116 7.47 15.55 -2.08
CA TRP A 116 8.75 16.24 -1.99
C TRP A 116 9.50 16.26 -3.33
N TYR A 117 9.67 15.11 -3.98
CA TYR A 117 10.38 15.02 -5.27
C TYR A 117 9.69 15.88 -6.35
N ASN A 118 8.36 15.82 -6.43
CA ASN A 118 7.59 16.66 -7.35
C ASN A 118 7.78 18.17 -7.06
N ALA A 119 7.72 18.58 -5.78
CA ALA A 119 7.94 19.97 -5.41
C ALA A 119 9.36 20.45 -5.76
N GLN A 120 10.38 19.60 -5.61
CA GLN A 120 11.76 19.94 -5.98
C GLN A 120 11.94 20.14 -7.49
N GLU A 121 11.16 19.43 -8.31
CA GLU A 121 11.20 19.54 -9.77
C GLU A 121 10.21 20.57 -10.35
N GLY A 122 9.56 21.34 -9.50
CA GLY A 122 8.72 22.48 -9.90
C GLY A 122 7.25 22.16 -10.17
N THR A 123 6.81 20.92 -9.96
CA THR A 123 5.39 20.56 -10.01
C THR A 123 4.62 21.31 -8.92
N THR A 124 3.46 21.88 -9.26
CA THR A 124 2.67 22.69 -8.32
C THR A 124 1.39 21.98 -7.85
N ARG A 125 0.94 20.97 -8.60
CA ARG A 125 -0.27 20.20 -8.33
C ARG A 125 -0.04 18.71 -8.54
N LEU A 126 -0.56 17.90 -7.63
CA LEU A 126 -0.66 16.44 -7.81
C LEU A 126 -2.10 16.02 -7.99
N THR A 127 -2.31 15.12 -8.94
CA THR A 127 -3.58 14.43 -9.16
C THR A 127 -3.47 12.98 -8.71
N THR A 128 -4.58 12.41 -8.25
CA THR A 128 -4.60 11.00 -7.87
C THR A 128 -6.01 10.43 -7.87
N GLU A 129 -6.12 9.10 -7.96
CA GLU A 129 -7.32 8.34 -7.61
C GLU A 129 -7.40 8.06 -6.11
N THR A 130 -8.57 7.66 -5.62
CA THR A 130 -8.68 6.89 -4.37
C THR A 130 -9.94 6.05 -4.29
N GLY A 131 -9.86 4.89 -3.65
CA GLY A 131 -11.04 4.08 -3.32
C GLY A 131 -11.64 4.51 -1.98
N ALA A 132 -11.27 3.80 -0.92
CA ALA A 132 -11.75 4.09 0.44
C ALA A 132 -11.27 5.43 1.01
N GLY A 133 -10.23 6.05 0.43
CA GLY A 133 -9.78 7.41 0.76
C GLY A 133 -8.48 7.53 1.55
N GLN A 134 -7.88 6.42 1.98
CA GLN A 134 -6.59 6.42 2.70
C GLN A 134 -5.47 7.06 1.86
N TRP A 135 -5.44 6.78 0.55
CA TRP A 135 -4.40 7.30 -0.35
C TRP A 135 -4.59 8.80 -0.60
N GLY A 136 -5.78 9.22 -1.02
CA GLY A 136 -6.08 10.64 -1.23
C GLY A 136 -5.82 11.48 0.01
N ALA A 137 -6.19 11.00 1.21
CA ALA A 137 -5.90 11.71 2.46
C ALA A 137 -4.41 11.81 2.77
N SER A 138 -3.61 10.80 2.41
CA SER A 138 -2.16 10.80 2.60
C SER A 138 -1.46 11.75 1.63
N LEU A 139 -1.88 11.78 0.38
CA LEU A 139 -1.34 12.70 -0.62
C LEU A 139 -1.75 14.15 -0.34
N ALA A 140 -3.01 14.38 0.05
CA ALA A 140 -3.48 15.70 0.47
C ALA A 140 -2.63 16.28 1.63
N LEU A 141 -2.36 15.46 2.65
CA LEU A 141 -1.43 15.84 3.73
C LEU A 141 -0.03 16.18 3.19
N ALA A 142 0.51 15.34 2.31
CA ALA A 142 1.85 15.52 1.76
C ALA A 142 1.96 16.83 0.95
N CYS A 143 1.00 17.08 0.05
CA CYS A 143 0.94 18.32 -0.74
C CYS A 143 0.84 19.55 0.17
N SER A 144 -0.01 19.50 1.20
CA SER A 144 -0.15 20.58 2.19
C SER A 144 1.19 20.94 2.86
N LEU A 145 1.99 19.93 3.22
CA LEU A 145 3.28 20.12 3.88
C LEU A 145 4.37 20.71 2.96
N PHE A 146 4.25 20.51 1.65
CA PHE A 146 5.21 21.00 0.66
C PHE A 146 4.68 22.15 -0.21
N GLY A 147 3.56 22.77 0.18
CA GLY A 147 3.01 23.93 -0.53
C GLY A 147 2.46 23.61 -1.92
N MET A 148 2.10 22.35 -2.18
CA MET A 148 1.47 21.91 -3.42
C MET A 148 -0.05 21.83 -3.26
N THR A 149 -0.77 21.83 -4.38
CA THR A 149 -2.20 21.52 -4.41
C THR A 149 -2.42 20.03 -4.72
N CYS A 150 -3.55 19.47 -4.27
CA CYS A 150 -3.92 18.08 -4.51
C CYS A 150 -5.36 18.00 -5.02
N GLU A 151 -5.57 17.26 -6.10
CA GLU A 151 -6.86 17.00 -6.72
C GLU A 151 -7.09 15.48 -6.77
N VAL A 152 -8.17 15.02 -6.17
CA VAL A 152 -8.43 13.59 -5.91
C VAL A 152 -9.70 13.15 -6.62
N TRP A 153 -9.65 12.05 -7.38
CA TRP A 153 -10.81 11.36 -7.92
C TRP A 153 -11.13 10.15 -7.05
N GLN A 154 -12.18 10.26 -6.24
CA GLN A 154 -12.62 9.18 -5.38
C GLN A 154 -13.74 8.37 -6.04
N VAL A 155 -13.63 7.05 -6.02
CA VAL A 155 -14.67 6.12 -6.53
C VAL A 155 -16.04 6.50 -5.96
N ARG A 156 -17.05 6.75 -6.80
CA ARG A 156 -18.38 7.27 -6.43
C ARG A 156 -19.01 6.53 -5.25
N SER A 157 -19.07 5.20 -5.27
CA SER A 157 -19.65 4.46 -4.15
C SER A 157 -18.93 4.69 -2.82
N SER A 158 -17.61 4.90 -2.86
CA SER A 158 -16.80 5.21 -1.67
C SER A 158 -16.90 6.68 -1.28
N TYR A 159 -17.02 7.59 -2.23
CA TYR A 159 -17.27 9.01 -1.98
C TYR A 159 -18.57 9.21 -1.20
N GLU A 160 -19.62 8.47 -1.56
CA GLU A 160 -20.92 8.51 -0.90
C GLU A 160 -20.92 7.78 0.45
N ALA A 161 -20.37 6.56 0.50
CA ALA A 161 -20.41 5.72 1.70
C ALA A 161 -19.37 6.11 2.77
N LYS A 162 -18.27 6.78 2.40
CA LYS A 162 -17.14 7.11 3.29
C LYS A 162 -16.81 8.61 3.30
N PRO A 163 -17.76 9.49 3.67
CA PRO A 163 -17.57 10.94 3.56
C PRO A 163 -16.48 11.48 4.49
N TYR A 164 -16.16 10.80 5.60
CA TYR A 164 -15.15 11.27 6.56
C TYR A 164 -13.73 11.29 5.99
N ARG A 165 -13.41 10.41 5.03
CA ARG A 165 -12.12 10.45 4.34
C ARG A 165 -12.04 11.62 3.37
N ARG A 166 -13.14 11.95 2.69
CA ARG A 166 -13.26 13.19 1.91
C ARG A 166 -13.08 14.41 2.80
N TYR A 167 -13.74 14.47 3.96
CA TYR A 167 -13.55 15.58 4.90
C TYR A 167 -12.10 15.69 5.37
N GLN A 168 -11.42 14.57 5.62
CA GLN A 168 -9.99 14.58 5.96
C GLN A 168 -9.13 15.17 4.83
N MET A 169 -9.41 14.82 3.57
CA MET A 169 -8.75 15.38 2.38
C MET A 169 -8.96 16.90 2.29
N GLU A 170 -10.20 17.37 2.47
CA GLU A 170 -10.57 18.79 2.40
C GLU A 170 -9.96 19.61 3.55
N VAL A 171 -9.84 19.03 4.75
CA VAL A 171 -9.14 19.65 5.89
C VAL A 171 -7.66 19.88 5.59
N TYR A 172 -7.02 19.00 4.81
CA TYR A 172 -5.65 19.21 4.34
C TYR A 172 -5.54 20.18 3.15
N GLY A 173 -6.66 20.69 2.65
CA GLY A 173 -6.72 21.69 1.58
C GLY A 173 -6.76 21.11 0.15
N SER A 174 -7.07 19.82 0.00
CA SER A 174 -7.26 19.21 -1.33
C SER A 174 -8.71 19.33 -1.81
N THR A 175 -8.91 19.15 -3.11
CA THR A 175 -10.26 19.01 -3.71
C THR A 175 -10.50 17.54 -4.03
N CYS A 176 -11.68 17.01 -3.67
CA CYS A 176 -12.05 15.62 -3.94
C CYS A 176 -13.32 15.55 -4.79
N HIS A 177 -13.19 14.93 -5.96
CA HIS A 177 -14.24 14.71 -6.95
C HIS A 177 -14.76 13.28 -6.85
N SER A 178 -16.06 13.10 -7.04
CA SER A 178 -16.64 11.77 -7.25
C SER A 178 -16.34 11.31 -8.67
N SER A 179 -15.77 10.11 -8.81
CA SER A 179 -15.45 9.45 -10.09
C SER A 179 -16.41 8.30 -10.40
N PRO A 180 -16.96 8.21 -11.63
CA PRO A 180 -16.69 9.07 -12.78
C PRO A 180 -17.30 10.48 -12.62
N SER A 181 -16.63 11.49 -13.17
CA SER A 181 -17.06 12.90 -13.11
C SER A 181 -17.41 13.47 -14.50
N GLU A 182 -18.08 14.61 -14.53
CA GLU A 182 -18.32 15.38 -15.77
C GLU A 182 -17.14 16.31 -16.13
N LEU A 183 -16.04 16.29 -15.35
CA LEU A 183 -14.91 17.22 -15.49
C LEU A 183 -13.95 16.81 -16.61
N THR A 184 -13.81 15.52 -16.86
CA THR A 184 -12.86 14.93 -17.83
C THR A 184 -13.59 14.30 -19.02
N GLU A 185 -12.92 14.16 -20.16
CA GLU A 185 -13.47 13.43 -21.31
C GLU A 185 -13.65 11.94 -20.97
N ALA A 186 -12.70 11.33 -20.26
CA ALA A 186 -12.81 9.95 -19.78
C ALA A 186 -14.06 9.76 -18.91
N GLY A 187 -14.28 10.66 -17.94
CA GLY A 187 -15.44 10.64 -17.07
C GLY A 187 -16.76 10.79 -17.84
N ARG A 188 -16.85 11.78 -18.74
CA ARG A 188 -18.01 11.98 -19.64
C ARG A 188 -18.29 10.75 -20.50
N ALA A 189 -17.25 10.14 -21.07
CA ALA A 189 -17.38 8.94 -21.91
C ALA A 189 -17.87 7.71 -21.12
N ILE A 190 -17.44 7.55 -19.87
CA ILE A 190 -17.93 6.49 -18.98
C ILE A 190 -19.41 6.73 -18.64
N LEU A 191 -19.76 7.97 -18.26
CA LEU A 191 -21.15 8.32 -17.89
C LEU A 191 -22.13 8.24 -19.05
N ALA A 192 -21.68 8.51 -20.27
CA ALA A 192 -22.50 8.31 -21.46
C ALA A 192 -22.87 6.83 -21.69
N LYS A 193 -22.01 5.88 -21.28
CA LYS A 193 -22.25 4.44 -21.40
C LYS A 193 -23.07 3.88 -20.24
N ASP A 194 -22.73 4.29 -19.01
CA ASP A 194 -23.44 3.89 -17.80
C ASP A 194 -23.57 5.08 -16.84
N PRO A 195 -24.67 5.85 -16.95
CA PRO A 195 -24.91 7.01 -16.08
C PRO A 195 -25.04 6.63 -14.59
N GLN A 196 -25.41 5.38 -14.28
CA GLN A 196 -25.67 4.90 -12.93
C GLN A 196 -24.51 4.10 -12.34
N THR A 197 -23.36 4.08 -13.02
CA THR A 197 -22.19 3.36 -12.55
C THR A 197 -21.79 3.79 -11.13
N THR A 198 -21.41 2.82 -10.30
CA THR A 198 -20.88 3.05 -8.95
C THR A 198 -19.42 3.50 -8.95
N GLY A 199 -18.80 3.56 -10.12
CA GLY A 199 -17.37 3.81 -10.32
C GLY A 199 -16.48 2.62 -9.97
N SER A 200 -15.22 2.69 -10.40
CA SER A 200 -14.16 1.75 -10.04
C SER A 200 -12.84 2.49 -9.86
N LEU A 201 -11.86 1.85 -9.21
CA LEU A 201 -10.54 2.46 -9.04
C LEU A 201 -9.88 2.74 -10.40
N GLY A 202 -10.01 1.83 -11.36
CA GLY A 202 -9.51 2.02 -12.72
C GLY A 202 -10.12 3.24 -13.44
N MET A 203 -11.42 3.50 -13.25
CA MET A 203 -12.08 4.70 -13.80
C MET A 203 -11.51 5.98 -13.20
N ALA A 204 -11.28 6.00 -11.88
CA ALA A 204 -10.70 7.15 -11.19
C ALA A 204 -9.23 7.40 -11.58
N ILE A 205 -8.46 6.33 -11.85
CA ILE A 205 -7.10 6.44 -12.42
C ILE A 205 -7.16 7.12 -13.79
N SER A 206 -8.08 6.69 -14.67
CA SER A 206 -8.20 7.27 -16.01
C SER A 206 -8.45 8.78 -15.97
N GLU A 207 -9.34 9.25 -15.09
CA GLU A 207 -9.60 10.70 -14.95
C GLU A 207 -8.41 11.47 -14.36
N ALA A 208 -7.77 10.93 -13.32
CA ALA A 208 -6.62 11.59 -12.69
C ALA A 208 -5.43 11.70 -13.65
N VAL A 209 -5.14 10.63 -14.40
CA VAL A 209 -4.09 10.61 -15.42
C VAL A 209 -4.42 11.59 -16.55
N GLU A 210 -5.67 11.67 -17.03
CA GLU A 210 -6.07 12.63 -18.06
C GLU A 210 -5.74 14.07 -17.66
N VAL A 211 -6.01 14.46 -16.41
CA VAL A 211 -5.69 15.81 -15.93
C VAL A 211 -4.17 16.04 -15.81
N ALA A 212 -3.40 15.05 -15.37
CA ALA A 212 -1.94 15.16 -15.31
C ALA A 212 -1.33 15.36 -16.70
N VAL A 213 -1.68 14.52 -17.68
CA VAL A 213 -1.09 14.61 -19.03
C VAL A 213 -1.47 15.89 -19.78
N ALA A 214 -2.59 16.53 -19.39
CA ALA A 214 -3.06 17.77 -20.01
C ALA A 214 -2.28 19.03 -19.57
N HIS A 215 -1.49 18.96 -18.49
CA HIS A 215 -0.87 20.13 -17.87
C HIS A 215 0.58 19.86 -17.43
N GLN A 216 1.53 20.66 -17.91
CA GLN A 216 2.96 20.45 -17.61
C GLN A 216 3.34 20.67 -16.14
N ASP A 217 2.58 21.45 -15.39
CA ASP A 217 2.81 21.74 -13.97
C ASP A 217 2.09 20.78 -13.01
N VAL A 218 1.46 19.72 -13.58
CA VAL A 218 0.65 18.73 -12.86
C VAL A 218 1.21 17.35 -13.11
N HIS A 219 1.51 16.63 -12.04
CA HIS A 219 1.88 15.22 -12.13
C HIS A 219 0.84 14.32 -11.48
N TYR A 220 0.87 13.06 -11.89
CA TYR A 220 0.06 12.02 -11.30
C TYR A 220 0.86 11.31 -10.20
N ALA A 221 0.21 11.02 -9.07
CA ALA A 221 0.82 10.31 -7.96
C ALA A 221 0.02 9.05 -7.67
N LEU A 222 0.71 7.92 -7.48
CA LEU A 222 0.08 6.62 -7.28
C LEU A 222 0.50 5.99 -5.95
N GLY A 223 -0.46 5.39 -5.23
CA GLY A 223 -0.30 4.96 -3.83
C GLY A 223 0.11 3.49 -3.60
N SER A 224 0.33 2.71 -4.65
CA SER A 224 0.72 1.30 -4.58
C SER A 224 1.43 0.81 -5.86
N VAL A 225 1.53 -0.51 -6.08
CA VAL A 225 1.99 -1.20 -7.31
C VAL A 225 3.43 -0.91 -7.77
N LEU A 226 3.80 0.34 -8.00
CA LEU A 226 5.08 0.77 -8.55
C LEU A 226 6.27 0.48 -7.61
N ASN A 227 7.43 0.25 -8.18
CA ASN A 227 8.64 -0.14 -7.46
C ASN A 227 9.07 0.93 -6.46
N HIS A 228 9.09 2.21 -6.85
CA HIS A 228 9.44 3.30 -5.94
C HIS A 228 8.47 3.41 -4.76
N VAL A 229 7.20 3.00 -4.93
CA VAL A 229 6.24 2.93 -3.82
C VAL A 229 6.61 1.82 -2.84
N MET A 230 7.02 0.64 -3.33
CA MET A 230 7.50 -0.44 -2.46
C MET A 230 8.76 -0.03 -1.70
N LEU A 231 9.70 0.61 -2.40
CA LEU A 231 10.94 1.18 -1.86
C LEU A 231 10.64 2.14 -0.70
N HIS A 232 9.80 3.15 -0.91
CA HIS A 232 9.50 4.14 0.13
C HIS A 232 8.91 3.52 1.40
N GLN A 233 8.21 2.39 1.25
CA GLN A 233 7.54 1.69 2.34
C GLN A 233 8.50 0.81 3.16
N THR A 234 9.72 0.52 2.71
CA THR A 234 10.63 -0.38 3.44
C THR A 234 11.09 0.16 4.79
N VAL A 235 10.86 1.45 5.07
CA VAL A 235 11.03 2.02 6.41
C VAL A 235 10.27 1.22 7.47
N ILE A 236 9.16 0.58 7.10
CA ILE A 236 8.35 -0.26 7.99
C ILE A 236 9.16 -1.47 8.47
N GLY A 237 9.65 -2.29 7.53
CA GLY A 237 10.39 -3.51 7.85
C GLY A 237 11.76 -3.22 8.46
N GLN A 238 12.47 -2.18 7.99
CA GLN A 238 13.76 -1.77 8.55
C GLN A 238 13.64 -1.37 10.02
N GLU A 239 12.59 -0.60 10.37
CA GLU A 239 12.30 -0.29 11.77
C GLU A 239 11.88 -1.52 12.57
N ALA A 240 11.04 -2.39 11.99
CA ALA A 240 10.58 -3.60 12.66
C ALA A 240 11.75 -4.51 13.03
N ILE A 241 12.72 -4.68 12.14
CA ILE A 241 13.96 -5.43 12.39
C ILE A 241 14.71 -4.82 13.58
N ALA A 242 14.97 -3.51 13.56
CA ALA A 242 15.69 -2.83 14.65
C ALA A 242 14.95 -2.95 16.00
N GLN A 243 13.63 -2.82 15.98
CA GLN A 243 12.78 -2.89 17.18
C GLN A 243 12.66 -4.32 17.72
N LEU A 244 12.62 -5.34 16.86
CA LEU A 244 12.64 -6.75 17.27
C LEU A 244 13.94 -7.10 17.96
N VAL A 245 15.08 -6.66 17.42
CA VAL A 245 16.40 -6.85 18.06
C VAL A 245 16.43 -6.20 19.44
N GLN A 246 15.89 -4.99 19.58
CA GLN A 246 15.74 -4.33 20.90
C GLN A 246 14.85 -5.10 21.86
N ALA A 247 13.84 -5.83 21.35
CA ALA A 247 12.97 -6.70 22.13
C ALA A 247 13.57 -8.09 22.41
N GLY A 248 14.84 -8.33 22.05
CA GLY A 248 15.51 -9.64 22.21
C GLY A 248 15.03 -10.70 21.23
N VAL A 249 14.52 -10.30 20.07
CA VAL A 249 14.10 -11.17 18.96
C VAL A 249 15.02 -10.92 17.78
N GLU A 250 15.83 -11.91 17.40
CA GLU A 250 16.75 -11.80 16.26
C GLU A 250 16.03 -11.73 14.90
N GLN A 251 15.00 -12.56 14.75
CA GLN A 251 14.12 -12.62 13.59
C GLN A 251 12.74 -13.16 14.00
N PRO A 252 11.64 -12.76 13.34
CA PRO A 252 10.37 -13.46 13.43
C PRO A 252 10.44 -14.77 12.63
N ASP A 253 9.69 -15.78 13.05
CA ASP A 253 9.52 -17.02 12.30
C ASP A 253 8.61 -16.78 11.08
N VAL A 254 7.52 -16.02 11.28
CA VAL A 254 6.57 -15.66 10.22
C VAL A 254 6.14 -14.21 10.31
N VAL A 255 6.06 -13.54 9.15
CA VAL A 255 5.60 -12.17 8.94
C VAL A 255 4.33 -12.20 8.09
N PHE A 256 3.21 -11.70 8.62
CA PHE A 256 1.94 -11.59 7.91
C PHE A 256 1.66 -10.14 7.52
N GLY A 257 1.34 -9.89 6.24
CA GLY A 257 0.97 -8.56 5.74
C GLY A 257 -0.23 -8.61 4.81
N CYS A 258 -1.13 -7.62 4.89
CA CYS A 258 -2.31 -7.60 4.04
C CYS A 258 -1.98 -7.16 2.60
N ALA A 259 -2.58 -7.80 1.60
CA ALA A 259 -2.24 -7.63 0.20
C ALA A 259 -3.38 -6.94 -0.56
N GLY A 260 -3.19 -5.64 -0.84
CA GLY A 260 -4.06 -4.86 -1.74
C GLY A 260 -3.39 -4.71 -3.09
N GLY A 261 -2.70 -3.60 -3.32
CA GLY A 261 -1.68 -3.50 -4.37
C GLY A 261 -0.26 -3.87 -3.89
N GLY A 262 -0.12 -4.37 -2.65
CA GLY A 262 1.13 -4.91 -2.11
C GLY A 262 2.01 -3.95 -1.30
N SER A 263 1.77 -2.63 -1.30
CA SER A 263 2.75 -1.67 -0.74
C SER A 263 3.07 -1.79 0.76
N ASN A 264 2.10 -2.09 1.62
CA ASN A 264 2.39 -2.31 3.04
C ASN A 264 3.10 -3.66 3.28
N LEU A 265 2.68 -4.69 2.55
CA LEU A 265 3.24 -6.03 2.60
C LEU A 265 4.71 -6.01 2.16
N ALA A 266 5.00 -5.35 1.04
CA ALA A 266 6.36 -5.14 0.56
C ALA A 266 7.18 -4.33 1.56
N GLY A 267 6.65 -3.19 2.04
CA GLY A 267 7.34 -2.35 3.00
C GLY A 267 7.73 -3.06 4.30
N LEU A 268 6.87 -3.96 4.78
CA LEU A 268 7.17 -4.78 5.95
C LEU A 268 8.09 -5.96 5.59
N GLY A 269 7.76 -6.71 4.56
CA GLY A 269 8.34 -8.02 4.25
C GLY A 269 9.64 -8.00 3.46
N PHE A 270 9.83 -7.04 2.54
CA PHE A 270 11.02 -6.99 1.68
C PHE A 270 12.33 -6.91 2.47
N PRO A 271 12.46 -6.10 3.53
CA PRO A 271 13.65 -6.14 4.37
C PRO A 271 13.94 -7.52 4.99
N PHE A 272 12.92 -8.30 5.36
CA PHE A 272 13.13 -9.68 5.87
C PHE A 272 13.55 -10.63 4.75
N ILE A 273 12.94 -10.55 3.56
CA ILE A 273 13.36 -11.35 2.40
C ILE A 273 14.80 -11.01 2.03
N GLY A 274 15.16 -9.73 2.02
CA GLY A 274 16.53 -9.27 1.78
C GLY A 274 17.54 -9.89 2.73
N ARG A 275 17.23 -9.92 4.03
CA ARG A 275 18.06 -10.60 5.03
C ARG A 275 18.11 -12.12 4.80
N ASN A 276 17.04 -12.76 4.35
CA ASN A 276 17.08 -14.20 4.05
C ASN A 276 18.10 -14.48 2.93
N LEU A 277 18.07 -13.64 1.88
CA LEU A 277 18.92 -13.77 0.70
C LEU A 277 20.39 -13.40 0.96
N THR A 278 20.64 -12.44 1.85
CA THR A 278 21.98 -11.85 2.03
C THR A 278 22.67 -12.21 3.35
N GLU A 279 21.91 -12.56 4.39
CA GLU A 279 22.41 -12.82 5.75
C GLU A 279 22.14 -14.26 6.22
N GLY A 280 21.40 -15.08 5.46
CA GLY A 280 21.07 -16.46 5.82
C GLY A 280 20.00 -16.59 6.92
N THR A 281 19.20 -15.54 7.13
CA THR A 281 17.99 -15.60 7.97
C THR A 281 16.88 -16.42 7.30
N SER A 282 15.80 -16.70 8.01
CA SER A 282 14.76 -17.64 7.56
C SER A 282 13.32 -17.21 7.86
N SER A 283 13.07 -15.90 7.99
CA SER A 283 11.73 -15.37 8.22
C SER A 283 10.83 -15.66 7.02
N ARG A 284 9.71 -16.37 7.23
CA ARG A 284 8.71 -16.57 6.19
C ARG A 284 7.85 -15.31 6.07
N VAL A 285 7.53 -14.89 4.84
CA VAL A 285 6.62 -13.76 4.59
C VAL A 285 5.37 -14.26 3.90
N VAL A 286 4.20 -13.89 4.43
CA VAL A 286 2.89 -14.36 3.96
C VAL A 286 2.01 -13.17 3.57
N ALA A 287 1.67 -13.12 2.29
CA ALA A 287 0.69 -12.19 1.72
C ALA A 287 -0.74 -12.64 2.07
N CYS A 288 -1.50 -11.77 2.72
CA CYS A 288 -2.87 -12.07 3.15
C CYS A 288 -3.86 -11.23 2.34
N GLU A 289 -4.54 -11.84 1.39
CA GLU A 289 -5.47 -11.18 0.47
C GLU A 289 -6.93 -11.57 0.75
N PRO A 290 -7.94 -10.82 0.26
CA PRO A 290 -9.33 -11.21 0.44
C PRO A 290 -9.69 -12.38 -0.50
N ALA A 291 -10.43 -13.36 0.01
CA ALA A 291 -11.00 -14.42 -0.83
C ALA A 291 -11.97 -13.90 -1.91
N ALA A 292 -12.52 -12.70 -1.72
CA ALA A 292 -13.35 -12.02 -2.71
C ALA A 292 -12.56 -11.37 -3.86
N CYS A 293 -11.26 -11.12 -3.68
CA CYS A 293 -10.34 -10.62 -4.71
C CYS A 293 -8.99 -11.38 -4.60
N PRO A 294 -8.96 -12.68 -4.94
CA PRO A 294 -7.82 -13.56 -4.71
C PRO A 294 -6.72 -13.41 -5.79
N THR A 295 -6.13 -12.21 -5.86
CA THR A 295 -5.21 -11.82 -6.93
C THR A 295 -3.97 -12.70 -7.04
N ILE A 296 -3.31 -12.99 -5.92
CA ILE A 296 -2.08 -13.79 -5.90
C ILE A 296 -2.40 -15.29 -5.92
N THR A 297 -3.40 -15.72 -5.15
CA THR A 297 -3.70 -17.15 -4.95
C THR A 297 -4.48 -17.79 -6.10
N GLN A 298 -5.19 -17.00 -6.91
CA GLN A 298 -5.98 -17.49 -8.05
C GLN A 298 -5.79 -16.70 -9.35
N GLY A 299 -5.13 -15.54 -9.31
CA GLY A 299 -4.86 -14.76 -10.51
C GLY A 299 -3.76 -15.34 -11.39
N GLU A 300 -3.64 -14.80 -12.60
CA GLU A 300 -2.62 -15.23 -13.56
C GLU A 300 -1.37 -14.33 -13.47
N TYR A 301 -0.18 -14.92 -13.52
CA TYR A 301 1.07 -14.16 -13.62
C TYR A 301 1.38 -13.78 -15.07
N ARG A 302 0.87 -12.63 -15.53
CA ARG A 302 1.01 -12.17 -16.92
C ARG A 302 1.26 -10.66 -17.01
N TYR A 303 1.55 -10.18 -18.21
CA TYR A 303 1.55 -8.75 -18.47
C TYR A 303 0.10 -8.27 -18.55
N ASP A 304 -0.23 -7.21 -17.81
CA ASP A 304 -1.57 -6.62 -17.79
C ASP A 304 -1.50 -5.12 -17.48
N TYR A 305 -2.60 -4.41 -17.74
CA TYR A 305 -2.70 -2.98 -17.49
C TYR A 305 -3.02 -2.68 -16.02
N GLY A 306 -2.53 -1.55 -15.52
CA GLY A 306 -2.89 -1.03 -14.20
C GLY A 306 -4.23 -0.29 -14.16
N ASP A 307 -4.77 0.09 -15.32
CA ASP A 307 -6.01 0.85 -15.47
C ASP A 307 -6.93 0.23 -16.53
N VAL A 308 -8.21 0.59 -16.48
CA VAL A 308 -9.25 0.08 -17.39
C VAL A 308 -9.16 0.70 -18.79
N ALA A 309 -8.58 1.90 -18.92
CA ALA A 309 -8.47 2.59 -20.20
C ALA A 309 -7.24 2.14 -21.02
N GLY A 310 -6.34 1.33 -20.43
CA GLY A 310 -5.14 0.83 -21.10
C GLY A 310 -4.09 1.91 -21.34
N MET A 311 -4.08 2.97 -20.52
CA MET A 311 -3.15 4.10 -20.64
C MET A 311 -1.85 3.88 -19.88
N THR A 312 -1.88 3.05 -18.85
CA THR A 312 -0.71 2.70 -18.04
C THR A 312 0.19 1.71 -18.78
N PRO A 313 1.49 1.65 -18.44
CA PRO A 313 2.36 0.59 -18.92
C PRO A 313 1.86 -0.82 -18.57
N LEU A 314 2.18 -1.82 -19.40
CA LEU A 314 1.92 -3.20 -19.02
C LEU A 314 2.95 -3.64 -17.99
N LEU A 315 2.46 -4.14 -16.86
CA LEU A 315 3.27 -4.62 -15.76
C LEU A 315 3.18 -6.15 -15.71
N LYS A 316 4.30 -6.84 -15.49
CA LYS A 316 4.31 -8.28 -15.24
C LYS A 316 3.89 -8.52 -13.78
N MET A 317 2.67 -8.99 -13.58
CA MET A 317 2.06 -9.12 -12.25
C MET A 317 1.06 -10.26 -12.17
N TYR A 318 0.77 -10.70 -10.95
CA TYR A 318 -0.47 -11.46 -10.69
C TYR A 318 -1.66 -10.53 -10.89
N THR A 319 -2.67 -10.99 -11.63
CA THR A 319 -3.84 -10.17 -12.01
C THR A 319 -5.10 -11.01 -12.14
N LEU A 320 -6.23 -10.44 -11.74
CA LEU A 320 -7.58 -10.94 -12.02
C LEU A 320 -8.15 -10.43 -13.36
N GLY A 321 -7.42 -9.57 -14.07
CA GLY A 321 -7.87 -8.83 -15.25
C GLY A 321 -8.18 -7.37 -14.94
N ALA A 322 -7.72 -6.44 -15.79
CA ALA A 322 -7.92 -5.01 -15.61
C ALA A 322 -9.40 -4.56 -15.60
N ASP A 323 -10.29 -5.39 -16.16
CA ASP A 323 -11.75 -5.19 -16.17
C ASP A 323 -12.46 -5.85 -14.99
N PHE A 324 -11.73 -6.49 -14.06
CA PHE A 324 -12.31 -7.12 -12.88
C PHE A 324 -13.02 -6.10 -11.98
N VAL A 325 -14.26 -6.43 -11.60
CA VAL A 325 -15.07 -5.64 -10.66
C VAL A 325 -15.30 -6.47 -9.39
N PRO A 326 -14.78 -6.03 -8.24
CA PRO A 326 -15.02 -6.70 -6.96
C PRO A 326 -16.52 -6.84 -6.63
N PRO A 327 -16.92 -7.89 -5.89
CA PRO A 327 -18.29 -8.04 -5.43
C PRO A 327 -18.76 -6.84 -4.60
N ALA A 328 -20.00 -6.36 -4.83
CA ALA A 328 -20.54 -5.17 -4.16
C ALA A 328 -20.65 -5.30 -2.63
N ILE A 329 -20.79 -6.52 -2.12
CA ILE A 329 -20.86 -6.83 -0.68
C ILE A 329 -19.51 -6.84 0.02
N HIS A 330 -18.41 -6.65 -0.72
CA HIS A 330 -17.06 -6.70 -0.17
C HIS A 330 -16.70 -5.40 0.58
N ALA A 331 -16.71 -5.49 1.90
CA ALA A 331 -16.37 -4.43 2.85
C ALA A 331 -14.91 -4.49 3.33
N GLY A 332 -14.18 -5.59 3.06
CA GLY A 332 -12.81 -5.83 3.54
C GLY A 332 -11.72 -4.94 2.92
N GLY A 333 -12.05 -4.05 1.98
CA GLY A 333 -11.05 -3.26 1.24
C GLY A 333 -10.31 -4.11 0.20
N LEU A 334 -9.03 -3.83 -0.09
CA LEU A 334 -8.18 -4.71 -0.94
C LEU A 334 -8.82 -5.10 -2.30
N ARG A 335 -9.29 -4.09 -3.04
CA ARG A 335 -10.15 -4.24 -4.23
C ARG A 335 -9.43 -4.16 -5.58
N TYR A 336 -8.11 -3.98 -5.58
CA TYR A 336 -7.35 -3.80 -6.81
C TYR A 336 -7.12 -5.15 -7.49
N HIS A 337 -7.24 -5.19 -8.82
CA HIS A 337 -7.20 -6.43 -9.61
C HIS A 337 -5.80 -7.02 -9.74
N GLY A 338 -4.77 -6.17 -9.67
CA GLY A 338 -3.37 -6.54 -9.84
C GLY A 338 -2.59 -6.54 -8.53
N MET A 339 -1.39 -7.13 -8.54
CA MET A 339 -0.43 -7.04 -7.44
C MET A 339 0.84 -6.32 -7.91
N ALA A 340 1.55 -5.63 -7.03
CA ALA A 340 2.82 -4.99 -7.39
C ALA A 340 3.76 -5.97 -8.12
N PRO A 341 4.47 -5.57 -9.19
CA PRO A 341 5.41 -6.44 -9.90
C PRO A 341 6.46 -7.04 -8.97
N MET A 342 7.04 -6.26 -8.06
CA MET A 342 8.01 -6.78 -7.08
C MET A 342 7.41 -7.82 -6.14
N VAL A 343 6.15 -7.64 -5.70
CA VAL A 343 5.48 -8.63 -4.84
C VAL A 343 5.15 -9.89 -5.65
N SER A 344 4.64 -9.71 -6.87
CA SER A 344 4.32 -10.82 -7.77
C SER A 344 5.55 -11.66 -8.08
N HIS A 345 6.66 -10.99 -8.38
CA HIS A 345 7.95 -11.62 -8.65
C HIS A 345 8.51 -12.34 -7.41
N ALA A 346 8.38 -11.75 -6.22
CA ALA A 346 8.76 -12.42 -4.98
C ALA A 346 7.95 -13.70 -4.72
N VAL A 347 6.64 -13.69 -5.01
CA VAL A 347 5.81 -14.89 -4.90
C VAL A 347 6.17 -15.93 -5.96
N ASP A 348 6.34 -15.52 -7.22
CA ASP A 348 6.70 -16.40 -8.34
C ASP A 348 8.05 -17.10 -8.12
N GLN A 349 9.01 -16.41 -7.49
CA GLN A 349 10.31 -16.98 -7.10
C GLN A 349 10.29 -17.80 -5.80
N GLY A 350 9.12 -17.98 -5.17
CA GLY A 350 8.99 -18.74 -3.93
C GLY A 350 9.60 -18.07 -2.70
N LEU A 351 9.80 -16.74 -2.73
CA LEU A 351 10.33 -15.94 -1.62
C LEU A 351 9.23 -15.44 -0.67
N MET A 352 7.96 -15.55 -1.09
CA MET A 352 6.79 -15.11 -0.34
C MET A 352 5.63 -16.08 -0.57
N ASP A 353 4.99 -16.51 0.52
CA ASP A 353 3.77 -17.32 0.50
C ASP A 353 2.54 -16.39 0.35
N ALA A 354 1.40 -16.94 -0.05
CA ALA A 354 0.14 -16.20 -0.11
C ALA A 354 -1.05 -17.03 0.40
N VAL A 355 -2.01 -16.34 1.02
CA VAL A 355 -3.26 -16.93 1.50
C VAL A 355 -4.43 -15.98 1.25
N ALA A 356 -5.55 -16.55 0.81
CA ALA A 356 -6.82 -15.85 0.67
C ALA A 356 -7.67 -16.06 1.92
N VAL A 357 -8.13 -14.95 2.51
CA VAL A 357 -8.89 -14.94 3.76
C VAL A 357 -10.34 -14.52 3.50
N PRO A 358 -11.35 -15.31 3.92
CA PRO A 358 -12.75 -14.91 3.86
C PRO A 358 -13.02 -13.65 4.69
N GLN A 359 -13.90 -12.78 4.19
CA GLN A 359 -14.21 -11.51 4.86
C GLN A 359 -14.70 -11.70 6.29
N ASP A 360 -15.59 -12.66 6.52
CA ASP A 360 -16.18 -12.90 7.85
C ASP A 360 -15.11 -13.34 8.86
N GLU A 361 -14.15 -14.16 8.43
CA GLU A 361 -13.00 -14.56 9.25
C GLU A 361 -12.09 -13.38 9.54
N ALA A 362 -11.87 -12.51 8.56
CA ALA A 362 -11.10 -11.29 8.71
C ALA A 362 -11.72 -10.39 9.78
N PHE A 363 -13.01 -10.02 9.65
CA PHE A 363 -13.69 -9.20 10.65
C PHE A 363 -13.79 -9.87 12.03
N ALA A 364 -14.04 -11.18 12.09
CA ALA A 364 -14.02 -11.93 13.35
C ALA A 364 -12.67 -11.79 14.08
N ALA A 365 -11.56 -11.95 13.35
CA ALA A 365 -10.22 -11.77 13.90
C ALA A 365 -9.96 -10.30 14.29
N GLY A 366 -10.46 -9.35 13.49
CA GLY A 366 -10.43 -7.92 13.79
C GLY A 366 -11.11 -7.58 15.13
N LEU A 367 -12.27 -8.18 15.41
CA LEU A 367 -12.97 -8.00 16.69
C LEU A 367 -12.20 -8.62 17.87
N ILE A 368 -11.59 -9.81 17.69
CA ILE A 368 -10.74 -10.42 18.72
C ILE A 368 -9.55 -9.50 19.02
N PHE A 369 -8.91 -8.96 17.99
CA PHE A 369 -7.79 -8.04 18.12
C PHE A 369 -8.21 -6.75 18.84
N ALA A 370 -9.30 -6.12 18.41
CA ALA A 370 -9.79 -4.89 19.01
C ALA A 370 -10.15 -5.06 20.50
N ARG A 371 -10.79 -6.17 20.86
CA ARG A 371 -11.15 -6.48 22.26
C ARG A 371 -9.93 -6.84 23.11
N SER A 372 -8.89 -7.42 22.51
CA SER A 372 -7.66 -7.80 23.21
C SER A 372 -6.70 -6.62 23.38
N GLU A 373 -6.45 -5.86 22.32
CA GLU A 373 -5.38 -4.87 22.23
C GLU A 373 -5.88 -3.42 22.31
N GLY A 374 -7.19 -3.18 22.18
CA GLY A 374 -7.79 -1.84 22.26
C GLY A 374 -7.63 -0.98 21.00
N VAL A 375 -7.00 -1.51 19.95
CA VAL A 375 -6.87 -0.87 18.64
C VAL A 375 -7.84 -1.52 17.67
N ILE A 376 -8.70 -0.72 17.03
CA ILE A 376 -9.56 -1.19 15.95
C ILE A 376 -8.72 -1.24 14.66
N PRO A 377 -8.41 -2.42 14.11
CA PRO A 377 -7.62 -2.52 12.89
C PRO A 377 -8.43 -2.03 11.68
N ALA A 378 -7.76 -1.49 10.67
CA ALA A 378 -8.43 -1.24 9.38
C ALA A 378 -8.97 -2.56 8.79
N PRO A 379 -10.13 -2.59 8.11
CA PRO A 379 -10.65 -3.80 7.47
C PRO A 379 -9.62 -4.53 6.61
N GLU A 380 -8.78 -3.79 5.89
CA GLU A 380 -7.65 -4.36 5.13
C GLU A 380 -6.70 -5.17 6.02
N SER A 381 -6.30 -4.59 7.16
CA SER A 381 -5.35 -5.21 8.09
C SER A 381 -5.91 -6.46 8.77
N THR A 382 -7.24 -6.60 8.82
CA THR A 382 -7.87 -7.77 9.45
C THR A 382 -7.55 -9.09 8.74
N HIS A 383 -7.19 -9.06 7.45
CA HIS A 383 -6.76 -10.24 6.70
C HIS A 383 -5.43 -10.79 7.23
N ALA A 384 -4.46 -9.91 7.51
CA ALA A 384 -3.20 -10.31 8.13
C ALA A 384 -3.39 -10.77 9.58
N VAL A 385 -4.28 -10.11 10.32
CA VAL A 385 -4.65 -10.52 11.69
C VAL A 385 -5.27 -11.92 11.69
N ALA A 386 -6.21 -12.20 10.77
CA ALA A 386 -6.86 -13.51 10.68
C ALA A 386 -5.88 -14.64 10.34
N ALA A 387 -5.03 -14.45 9.34
CA ALA A 387 -4.00 -15.44 8.99
C ALA A 387 -3.05 -15.70 10.16
N ALA A 388 -2.61 -14.63 10.85
CA ALA A 388 -1.75 -14.75 12.02
C ALA A 388 -2.43 -15.43 13.21
N VAL A 389 -3.71 -15.14 13.45
CA VAL A 389 -4.53 -15.78 14.50
C VAL A 389 -4.67 -17.27 14.24
N GLU A 390 -4.94 -17.66 13.00
CA GLU A 390 -5.07 -19.07 12.65
C GLU A 390 -3.74 -19.82 12.79
N HIS A 391 -2.65 -19.21 12.31
CA HIS A 391 -1.29 -19.74 12.52
C HIS A 391 -0.96 -19.88 14.01
N ALA A 392 -1.25 -18.85 14.81
CA ALA A 392 -0.94 -18.83 16.24
C ALA A 392 -1.66 -19.93 17.05
N ARG A 393 -2.83 -20.41 16.60
CA ARG A 393 -3.54 -21.54 17.25
C ARG A 393 -2.81 -22.87 17.10
N GLN A 394 -2.01 -23.00 16.05
CA GLN A 394 -1.27 -24.22 15.71
C GLN A 394 0.24 -24.09 16.02
N ALA A 395 0.69 -22.86 16.30
CA ALA A 395 2.09 -22.51 16.54
C ALA A 395 2.70 -23.20 17.77
N GLY A 396 3.98 -23.52 17.66
CA GLY A 396 4.76 -24.11 18.74
C GLY A 396 5.08 -23.11 19.86
N GLN A 397 5.59 -23.62 20.99
CA GLN A 397 6.08 -22.76 22.06
C GLN A 397 7.33 -21.98 21.59
N GLY A 398 7.31 -20.65 21.75
CA GLY A 398 8.46 -19.79 21.46
C GLY A 398 8.53 -19.25 20.02
N GLU A 399 7.67 -19.74 19.13
CA GLU A 399 7.52 -19.21 17.77
C GLU A 399 7.11 -17.72 17.82
N THR A 400 7.66 -16.92 16.91
CA THR A 400 7.52 -15.47 16.89
C THR A 400 6.82 -15.02 15.62
N ILE A 401 5.66 -14.43 15.79
CA ILE A 401 4.77 -14.00 14.71
C ILE A 401 4.79 -12.47 14.67
N LEU A 402 5.03 -11.90 13.47
CA LEU A 402 4.94 -10.47 13.22
C LEU A 402 3.74 -10.15 12.32
N ILE A 403 2.89 -9.25 12.76
CA ILE A 403 1.70 -8.80 12.01
C ILE A 403 1.92 -7.37 11.51
N GLY A 404 1.71 -7.15 10.21
CA GLY A 404 1.62 -5.82 9.63
C GLY A 404 0.25 -5.19 9.86
N LEU A 405 0.14 -4.31 10.86
CA LEU A 405 -1.07 -3.56 11.14
C LEU A 405 -1.05 -2.24 10.34
N SER A 406 -1.39 -2.35 9.05
CA SER A 406 -1.19 -1.31 8.03
C SER A 406 -1.98 -0.01 8.25
N GLY A 407 -3.02 -0.03 9.09
CA GLY A 407 -3.81 1.14 9.42
C GLY A 407 -4.82 0.90 10.54
N ASN A 408 -5.40 1.99 11.04
CA ASN A 408 -6.49 1.95 12.00
C ASN A 408 -7.86 1.99 11.29
N GLY A 409 -8.89 1.43 11.93
CA GLY A 409 -10.25 1.34 11.39
C GLY A 409 -11.20 2.39 11.92
N VAL A 410 -10.72 3.49 12.52
CA VAL A 410 -11.60 4.50 13.14
C VAL A 410 -12.55 5.13 12.12
N LEU A 411 -12.05 5.42 10.91
CA LEU A 411 -12.86 5.94 9.80
C LEU A 411 -13.53 4.83 8.97
N ASP A 412 -13.39 3.58 9.39
CA ASP A 412 -13.94 2.40 8.73
C ASP A 412 -14.94 1.65 9.64
N LEU A 413 -15.37 2.27 10.75
CA LEU A 413 -16.40 1.75 11.65
C LEU A 413 -17.71 1.33 10.95
N PRO A 414 -18.20 2.01 9.90
CA PRO A 414 -19.36 1.52 9.15
C PRO A 414 -19.16 0.11 8.56
N ALA A 415 -17.93 -0.28 8.20
CA ALA A 415 -17.65 -1.63 7.73
C ALA A 415 -17.74 -2.67 8.85
N TYR A 416 -17.35 -2.29 10.08
CA TYR A 416 -17.56 -3.12 11.26
C TYR A 416 -19.04 -3.23 11.65
N GLU A 417 -19.80 -2.14 11.52
CA GLU A 417 -21.23 -2.14 11.79
C GLU A 417 -21.98 -3.09 10.84
N ALA A 418 -21.65 -3.09 9.55
CA ALA A 418 -22.23 -4.02 8.59
C ALA A 418 -21.93 -5.51 8.89
N TYR A 419 -20.91 -5.81 9.70
CA TYR A 419 -20.55 -7.16 10.11
C TYR A 419 -21.17 -7.59 11.45
N LEU A 420 -21.41 -6.64 12.37
CA LEU A 420 -21.97 -6.89 13.71
C LEU A 420 -23.48 -7.16 13.67
#